data_AF-A0A7R9HBV4-F1
#
_entry.id   AF-A0A7R9HBV4-F1
#
_cell.length_a   1.000
_cell.length_b   1.000
_cell.length_c   1.000
_cell.angle_alpha   90.00
_cell.angle_beta   90.00
_cell.angle_gamma   90.00
#
_symmetry.space_group_name_H-M   'P 1'
#
loop_
_entity.id
_entity.type
_entity.pdbx_description
1 polymer ?
#
loop_
_entity_poly.entity_id
_entity_poly.type
_entity_poly.pdbx_seq_one_letter_code
_entity_poly.pdbx_strand_id
1 'polypeptide(L)'
;MTALAEAVRCSWSYKEPEDFTYYDLTYLQHILCGFNRTEIERIHPKAYKEAAYELGQLKNCPIEVLEGLATLATQAFGTTSSWTDTQIKLIGCVLAGLDSQINLISARAMEGLTSETSHCISQYSVKPKHEAHKSMVSSGVVEDTQATNQQSILDEDKEPSTRIG
;
A
#
# COMPACT_ATOMS: atom_id res chain seq x y z
N MET A 1 -9.94 0.62 19.93
CA MET A 1 -10.11 -0.24 18.73
C MET A 1 -9.27 -1.51 18.77
N THR A 2 -8.59 -1.84 19.88
CA THR A 2 -7.67 -2.99 19.99
C THR A 2 -8.35 -4.32 20.27
N ALA A 3 -9.43 -4.36 21.06
CA ALA A 3 -10.10 -5.61 21.45
C ALA A 3 -10.65 -6.43 20.27
N LEU A 4 -11.17 -5.79 19.21
CA LEU A 4 -11.66 -6.49 18.02
C LEU A 4 -10.50 -7.10 17.23
N ALA A 5 -9.43 -6.34 17.01
CA ALA A 5 -8.24 -6.82 16.31
C ALA A 5 -7.55 -7.96 17.08
N GLU A 6 -7.51 -7.88 18.42
CA GLU A 6 -7.01 -8.95 19.29
C GLU A 6 -7.90 -10.19 19.24
N ALA A 7 -9.22 -10.04 19.29
CA ALA A 7 -10.14 -11.17 19.18
C ALA A 7 -10.02 -11.89 17.83
N VAL A 8 -9.96 -11.14 16.73
CA VAL A 8 -9.66 -11.70 15.40
C VAL A 8 -8.31 -12.41 15.43
N ARG A 9 -7.25 -11.80 15.96
CA ARG A 9 -5.94 -12.45 16.01
C ARG A 9 -5.96 -13.74 16.83
N CYS A 10 -6.64 -13.78 17.99
CA CYS A 10 -6.75 -14.98 18.82
C CYS A 10 -7.63 -16.07 18.19
N SER A 11 -8.72 -15.70 17.51
CA SER A 11 -9.57 -16.66 16.77
C SER A 11 -8.88 -17.24 15.55
N TRP A 12 -7.80 -16.63 15.09
CA TRP A 12 -7.10 -17.01 13.85
C TRP A 12 -5.63 -17.38 14.06
N SER A 13 -5.11 -17.28 15.29
CA SER A 13 -3.70 -17.52 15.61
C SER A 13 -3.25 -18.97 15.41
N TYR A 14 -4.18 -19.89 15.15
CA TYR A 14 -3.90 -21.31 14.96
C TYR A 14 -4.01 -21.75 13.49
N LYS A 15 -4.31 -20.83 12.57
CA LYS A 15 -4.38 -21.13 11.14
C LYS A 15 -3.32 -20.34 10.38
N GLU A 16 -2.53 -21.05 9.60
CA GLU A 16 -1.67 -20.44 8.61
C GLU A 16 -2.48 -20.15 7.32
N PRO A 17 -2.08 -19.18 6.50
CA PRO A 17 -2.73 -18.88 5.23
C PRO A 17 -2.89 -20.09 4.30
N GLU A 18 -1.96 -21.03 4.32
CA GLU A 18 -2.02 -22.30 3.58
C GLU A 18 -3.26 -23.14 3.97
N ASP A 19 -3.72 -23.01 5.21
CA ASP A 19 -4.86 -23.75 5.77
C ASP A 19 -6.19 -23.00 5.62
N PHE A 20 -6.19 -21.78 5.07
CA PHE A 20 -7.41 -21.02 4.86
C PHE A 20 -8.31 -21.69 3.83
N THR A 21 -9.55 -21.92 4.23
CA THR A 21 -10.64 -22.40 3.36
C THR A 21 -11.38 -21.25 2.68
N TYR A 22 -12.28 -21.56 1.74
CA TYR A 22 -13.21 -20.57 1.19
C TYR A 22 -13.98 -19.80 2.27
N TYR A 23 -14.48 -20.51 3.28
CA TYR A 23 -15.21 -19.89 4.39
C TYR A 23 -14.32 -18.91 5.11
N ASP A 24 -13.08 -19.31 5.36
CA ASP A 24 -12.14 -18.48 6.07
C ASP A 24 -11.90 -17.14 5.34
N LEU A 25 -11.63 -17.20 4.04
CA LEU A 25 -11.39 -16.03 3.19
C LEU A 25 -12.62 -15.13 3.09
N THR A 26 -13.81 -15.74 3.00
CA THR A 26 -15.10 -15.04 2.97
C THR A 26 -15.39 -14.30 4.27
N TYR A 27 -14.90 -14.79 5.42
CA TYR A 27 -15.03 -14.09 6.71
C TYR A 27 -13.94 -13.04 6.92
N LEU A 28 -12.70 -13.29 6.47
CA LEU A 28 -11.61 -12.35 6.66
C LEU A 28 -11.78 -11.08 5.82
N GLN A 29 -12.05 -11.22 4.52
CA GLN A 29 -12.22 -10.09 3.58
C GLN A 29 -11.22 -8.94 3.83
N HIS A 30 -11.68 -7.77 4.28
CA HIS A 30 -10.84 -6.58 4.49
C HIS A 30 -9.78 -6.74 5.58
N ILE A 31 -9.89 -7.76 6.45
CA ILE A 31 -8.83 -8.13 7.39
C ILE A 31 -7.58 -8.58 6.61
N LEU A 32 -7.74 -9.22 5.44
CA LEU A 32 -6.62 -9.61 4.56
C LEU A 32 -5.84 -8.40 4.04
N CYS A 33 -6.42 -7.20 3.99
CA CYS A 33 -5.66 -5.98 3.64
C CYS A 33 -4.57 -5.64 4.67
N GLY A 34 -4.60 -6.24 5.87
CA GLY A 34 -3.56 -6.07 6.90
C GLY A 34 -2.41 -7.09 6.81
N PHE A 35 -2.50 -8.06 5.90
CA PHE A 35 -1.45 -9.05 5.67
C PHE A 35 -0.40 -8.48 4.72
N ASN A 36 0.78 -9.09 4.68
CA ASN A 36 1.76 -8.78 3.66
C ASN A 36 1.60 -9.70 2.44
N ARG A 37 2.20 -9.30 1.31
CA ARG A 37 2.13 -10.06 0.05
C ARG A 37 2.55 -11.52 0.18
N THR A 38 3.64 -11.81 0.89
CA THR A 38 4.15 -13.18 1.03
C THR A 38 3.21 -14.06 1.86
N GLU A 39 2.51 -13.49 2.84
CA GLU A 39 1.48 -14.23 3.59
C GLU A 39 0.26 -14.52 2.72
N ILE A 40 -0.15 -13.55 1.88
CA ILE A 40 -1.27 -13.73 0.94
C ILE A 40 -0.95 -14.82 -0.08
N GLU A 41 0.22 -14.80 -0.69
CA GLU A 41 0.62 -15.77 -1.73
C GLU A 41 0.70 -17.23 -1.21
N ARG A 42 0.70 -17.44 0.10
CA ARG A 42 0.63 -18.78 0.73
C ARG A 42 -0.77 -19.37 0.73
N ILE A 43 -1.82 -18.57 0.52
CA ILE A 43 -3.20 -19.06 0.46
C ILE A 43 -3.35 -20.06 -0.67
N HIS A 44 -4.00 -21.20 -0.41
CA HIS A 44 -4.18 -22.22 -1.44
C HIS A 44 -5.03 -21.69 -2.62
N PRO A 45 -4.59 -21.80 -3.89
CA PRO A 45 -5.30 -21.23 -5.05
C PRO A 45 -6.74 -21.72 -5.20
N LYS A 46 -7.04 -22.96 -4.79
CA LYS A 46 -8.42 -23.49 -4.75
C LYS A 46 -9.32 -22.69 -3.81
N ALA A 47 -8.86 -22.37 -2.60
CA ALA A 47 -9.64 -21.59 -1.63
C ALA A 47 -9.85 -20.16 -2.15
N TYR A 48 -8.81 -19.54 -2.72
CA TYR A 48 -8.93 -18.26 -3.41
C TYR A 48 -9.96 -18.32 -4.54
N LYS A 49 -9.92 -19.36 -5.39
CA LYS A 49 -10.83 -19.51 -6.54
C LYS A 49 -12.29 -19.53 -6.11
N GLU A 50 -12.57 -20.27 -5.05
CA GLU A 50 -13.91 -20.38 -4.47
C GLU A 50 -14.33 -19.03 -3.87
N ALA A 51 -13.40 -18.26 -3.29
CA ALA A 51 -13.61 -16.95 -2.65
C ALA A 51 -13.43 -15.75 -3.58
N ALA A 52 -13.25 -16.00 -4.88
CA ALA A 52 -12.75 -14.98 -5.79
C ALA A 52 -13.70 -13.79 -5.87
N TYR A 53 -15.01 -14.05 -5.85
CA TYR A 53 -16.01 -12.98 -5.87
C TYR A 53 -15.90 -12.06 -4.66
N GLU A 54 -15.86 -12.62 -3.45
CA GLU A 54 -15.81 -11.87 -2.20
C GLU A 54 -14.50 -11.08 -2.07
N LEU A 55 -13.38 -11.71 -2.44
CA LEU A 55 -12.06 -11.07 -2.45
C LEU A 55 -11.92 -10.04 -3.58
N GLY A 56 -12.64 -10.22 -4.69
CA GLY A 56 -12.74 -9.27 -5.79
C GLY A 56 -13.42 -7.96 -5.40
N GLN A 57 -14.16 -7.93 -4.29
CA GLN A 57 -14.82 -6.73 -3.78
C GLN A 57 -13.95 -5.90 -2.81
N LEU A 58 -12.71 -6.33 -2.53
CA LEU A 58 -11.82 -5.62 -1.61
C LEU A 58 -11.38 -4.26 -2.18
N LYS A 59 -11.74 -3.20 -1.47
CA LYS A 59 -11.42 -1.81 -1.83
C LYS A 59 -10.42 -1.26 -0.81
N ASN A 60 -9.58 -0.32 -1.23
CA ASN A 60 -8.60 0.35 -0.36
C ASN A 60 -7.59 -0.56 0.36
N CYS A 61 -7.32 -1.78 -0.14
CA CYS A 61 -6.19 -2.58 0.35
C CYS A 61 -4.85 -1.95 -0.10
N PRO A 62 -3.75 -2.20 0.63
CA PRO A 62 -2.42 -1.95 0.11
C PRO A 62 -2.19 -2.67 -1.25
N ILE A 63 -1.46 -2.04 -2.16
CA ILE A 63 -1.29 -2.57 -3.53
C ILE A 63 -0.57 -3.91 -3.52
N GLU A 64 0.39 -4.10 -2.62
CA GLU A 64 1.13 -5.35 -2.42
C GLU A 64 0.22 -6.54 -2.04
N VAL A 65 -0.89 -6.28 -1.33
CA VAL A 65 -1.90 -7.30 -1.03
C VAL A 65 -2.65 -7.69 -2.30
N LEU A 66 -3.05 -6.69 -3.10
CA LEU A 66 -3.73 -6.94 -4.38
C LEU A 66 -2.81 -7.66 -5.38
N GLU A 67 -1.52 -7.37 -5.41
CA GLU A 67 -0.52 -8.11 -6.20
C GLU A 67 -0.43 -9.59 -5.78
N GLY A 68 -0.43 -9.86 -4.47
CA GLY A 68 -0.47 -11.23 -3.94
C GLY A 68 -1.75 -11.97 -4.35
N LEU A 69 -2.91 -11.31 -4.21
CA LEU A 69 -4.19 -11.86 -4.64
C LEU A 69 -4.24 -12.06 -6.17
N ALA A 70 -3.64 -11.17 -6.95
CA ALA A 70 -3.55 -11.31 -8.41
C ALA A 70 -2.67 -12.50 -8.80
N THR A 71 -1.58 -12.74 -8.06
CA THR A 71 -0.76 -13.93 -8.22
C THR A 71 -1.58 -15.20 -7.99
N LEU A 72 -2.38 -15.25 -6.91
CA LEU A 72 -3.31 -16.37 -6.68
C LEU A 72 -4.36 -16.51 -7.78
N ALA A 73 -4.88 -15.41 -8.32
CA ALA A 73 -5.82 -15.43 -9.43
C ALA A 73 -5.24 -16.14 -10.65
N THR A 74 -3.98 -15.87 -11.00
CA THR A 74 -3.31 -16.56 -12.11
C THR A 74 -3.08 -18.04 -11.83
N GLN A 75 -2.80 -18.41 -10.58
CA GLN A 75 -2.66 -19.82 -10.18
C GLN A 75 -4.02 -20.55 -10.20
N ALA A 76 -5.11 -19.86 -9.85
CA ALA A 76 -6.45 -20.42 -9.73
C ALA A 76 -7.21 -20.53 -11.08
N PHE A 77 -7.03 -19.54 -11.94
CA PHE A 77 -7.78 -19.38 -13.19
C PHE A 77 -6.93 -19.60 -14.45
N GLY A 78 -5.61 -19.75 -14.32
CA GLY A 78 -4.68 -19.86 -15.44
C GLY A 78 -4.15 -18.50 -15.90
N THR A 79 -3.50 -18.48 -17.06
CA THR A 79 -2.89 -17.25 -17.61
C THR A 79 -3.96 -16.21 -17.95
N THR A 80 -3.63 -14.93 -17.78
CA THR A 80 -4.57 -13.82 -18.03
C THR A 80 -5.13 -13.78 -19.45
N SER A 81 -4.38 -14.30 -20.43
CA SER A 81 -4.82 -14.46 -21.83
C SER A 81 -5.95 -15.47 -22.03
N SER A 82 -6.15 -16.38 -21.08
CA SER A 82 -7.19 -17.43 -21.13
C SER A 82 -8.44 -17.08 -20.33
N TRP A 83 -8.44 -15.95 -19.63
CA TRP A 83 -9.55 -15.58 -18.77
C TRP A 83 -10.82 -15.25 -19.56
N THR A 84 -11.98 -15.54 -18.95
CA THR A 84 -13.30 -15.21 -19.49
C THR A 84 -13.87 -13.95 -18.85
N ASP A 85 -14.92 -13.38 -19.44
CA ASP A 85 -15.69 -12.27 -18.87
C ASP A 85 -16.24 -12.60 -17.48
N THR A 86 -16.71 -13.83 -17.29
CA THR A 86 -17.19 -14.30 -15.99
C THR A 86 -16.05 -14.31 -14.95
N GLN A 87 -14.86 -14.74 -15.33
CA GLN A 87 -13.70 -14.74 -14.44
C GLN A 87 -13.22 -13.32 -14.12
N ILE A 88 -13.19 -12.41 -15.11
CA ILE A 88 -12.88 -10.99 -14.89
C ILE A 88 -13.84 -10.37 -13.87
N LYS A 89 -15.14 -10.66 -14.00
CA LYS A 89 -16.16 -10.21 -13.06
C LYS A 89 -15.93 -10.75 -11.63
N LEU A 90 -15.53 -12.01 -11.49
CA LEU A 90 -15.21 -12.60 -10.19
C LEU A 90 -13.94 -11.99 -9.58
N ILE A 91 -12.87 -11.85 -10.36
CA ILE A 91 -11.58 -11.34 -9.89
C ILE A 91 -11.69 -9.86 -9.45
N GLY A 92 -12.51 -9.06 -10.14
CA GLY A 92 -12.90 -7.73 -9.66
C GLY A 92 -11.71 -6.81 -9.37
N CYS A 93 -11.73 -6.12 -8.24
CA CYS A 93 -10.70 -5.17 -7.81
C CYS A 93 -9.29 -5.78 -7.69
N VAL A 94 -9.16 -7.11 -7.59
CA VAL A 94 -7.85 -7.79 -7.62
C VAL A 94 -7.13 -7.58 -8.95
N LEU A 95 -7.85 -7.27 -10.04
CA LEU A 95 -7.24 -6.90 -11.33
C LEU A 95 -6.29 -5.71 -11.21
N ALA A 96 -6.46 -4.84 -10.21
CA ALA A 96 -5.57 -3.70 -10.02
C ALA A 96 -4.17 -4.09 -9.49
N GLY A 97 -4.02 -5.31 -8.96
CA GLY A 97 -2.72 -5.89 -8.59
C GLY A 97 -2.02 -6.60 -9.76
N LEU A 98 -2.62 -6.65 -10.95
CA LEU A 98 -1.93 -7.16 -12.13
C LEU A 98 -0.93 -6.12 -12.63
N ASP A 99 0.32 -6.55 -12.77
CA ASP A 99 1.36 -5.77 -13.44
C ASP A 99 1.14 -5.80 -14.98
N SER A 100 2.21 -5.92 -15.77
CA SER A 100 2.15 -6.00 -17.24
C SER A 100 1.19 -7.06 -17.82
N GLN A 101 0.76 -8.06 -17.04
CA GLN A 101 -0.13 -9.14 -17.47
C GLN A 101 -1.56 -8.68 -17.82
N ILE A 102 -1.98 -7.50 -17.34
CA ILE A 102 -3.30 -6.92 -17.67
C ILE A 102 -3.46 -6.70 -19.19
N ASN A 103 -2.35 -6.43 -19.90
CA ASN A 103 -2.33 -6.20 -21.34
C ASN A 103 -2.57 -7.48 -22.17
N LEU A 104 -2.51 -8.66 -21.54
CA LEU A 104 -2.73 -9.94 -22.20
C LEU A 104 -4.21 -10.38 -22.14
N ILE A 105 -5.04 -9.69 -21.35
CA ILE A 105 -6.46 -10.00 -21.23
C ILE A 105 -7.16 -9.66 -22.55
N SER A 106 -7.94 -10.60 -23.08
CA SER A 106 -8.66 -10.38 -24.34
C SER A 106 -9.76 -9.32 -24.19
N ALA A 107 -10.05 -8.58 -25.27
CA ALA A 107 -11.12 -7.58 -25.27
C ALA A 107 -12.48 -8.18 -24.87
N ARG A 108 -12.77 -9.42 -25.29
CA ARG A 108 -13.99 -10.14 -24.90
C ARG A 108 -14.04 -10.37 -23.39
N ALA A 109 -12.92 -10.77 -22.77
CA ALA A 109 -12.89 -10.99 -21.32
C ALA A 109 -13.10 -9.66 -20.56
N MET A 110 -12.60 -8.55 -21.09
CA MET A 110 -12.79 -7.22 -20.49
C MET A 110 -14.26 -6.77 -20.44
N GLU A 111 -15.18 -7.41 -21.19
CA GLU A 111 -16.63 -7.17 -21.07
C GLU A 111 -17.17 -7.53 -19.67
N GLY A 112 -16.44 -8.35 -18.91
CA GLY A 112 -16.77 -8.68 -17.51
C GLY A 112 -16.48 -7.56 -16.51
N LEU A 113 -15.82 -6.48 -16.94
CA LEU A 113 -15.51 -5.35 -16.07
C LEU A 113 -16.78 -4.66 -15.58
N THR A 114 -16.80 -4.35 -14.29
CA THR A 114 -17.85 -3.53 -13.68
C THR A 114 -17.36 -2.10 -13.46
N SER A 115 -18.29 -1.19 -13.20
CA SER A 115 -17.96 0.19 -12.81
C SER A 115 -17.08 0.21 -11.54
N GLU A 116 -17.37 -0.68 -10.58
CA GLU A 116 -16.61 -0.79 -9.34
C GLU A 116 -15.17 -1.27 -9.60
N THR A 117 -15.02 -2.29 -10.44
CA THR A 117 -13.72 -2.80 -10.86
C THR A 117 -12.90 -1.72 -11.60
N SER A 118 -13.55 -0.96 -12.47
CA SER A 118 -12.92 0.14 -13.22
C SER A 118 -12.40 1.23 -12.27
N HIS A 119 -13.20 1.58 -11.25
CA HIS A 119 -12.75 2.48 -10.19
C HIS A 119 -11.53 1.92 -9.45
N CYS A 120 -11.56 0.62 -9.12
CA CYS A 120 -10.46 -0.05 -8.45
C CYS A 120 -9.16 -0.07 -9.25
N ILE A 121 -9.21 -0.24 -10.57
CA ILE A 121 -8.01 -0.19 -11.41
C ILE A 121 -7.47 1.24 -11.47
N SER A 122 -8.37 2.22 -11.66
CA SER A 122 -7.97 3.64 -11.80
C SER A 122 -7.22 4.21 -10.59
N GLN A 123 -7.57 3.79 -9.37
CA GLN A 123 -6.93 4.28 -8.13
C GLN A 123 -5.46 3.82 -7.96
N TYR A 124 -5.09 2.68 -8.54
CA TYR A 124 -3.73 2.13 -8.39
C TYR A 124 -2.83 2.42 -9.59
N SER A 125 -3.38 2.67 -10.78
CA SER A 125 -2.60 3.05 -11.97
C SER A 125 -1.84 4.39 -11.85
N VAL A 126 -2.06 5.18 -10.79
CA VAL A 126 -1.55 6.56 -10.65
C VAL A 126 -0.42 6.71 -9.61
N LYS A 127 -0.07 5.68 -8.83
CA LYS A 127 0.99 5.84 -7.82
C LYS A 127 2.37 5.47 -8.38
N PRO A 128 3.34 6.40 -8.44
CA PRO A 128 4.73 5.99 -8.65
C PRO A 128 5.16 5.08 -7.49
N LYS A 129 5.88 4.00 -7.82
CA LYS A 129 6.57 3.14 -6.84
C LYS A 129 7.54 4.02 -6.04
N HIS A 130 7.07 4.68 -4.97
CA HIS A 130 7.98 5.41 -4.09
C HIS A 130 8.83 4.38 -3.35
N GLU A 131 10.11 4.47 -3.65
CA GLU A 131 11.22 3.63 -3.23
C GLU A 131 11.26 3.47 -1.71
N ALA A 132 11.64 2.26 -1.27
CA ALA A 132 11.99 1.98 0.11
C ALA A 132 13.19 2.86 0.52
N HIS A 133 12.94 3.99 1.17
CA HIS A 133 13.98 4.75 1.84
C HIS A 133 14.31 4.09 3.19
N LYS A 134 15.36 3.26 3.14
CA LYS A 134 16.10 2.77 4.30
C LYS A 134 16.72 3.96 5.03
N SER A 135 16.07 4.43 6.09
CA SER A 135 16.68 5.41 7.00
C SER A 135 17.59 4.71 8.00
N MET A 136 18.84 4.46 7.59
CA MET A 136 19.97 4.47 8.52
C MET A 136 20.37 5.95 8.69
N VAL A 137 19.95 6.58 9.79
CA VAL A 137 20.58 7.84 10.22
C VAL A 137 21.69 7.46 11.19
N SER A 138 22.92 7.61 10.69
CA SER A 138 24.14 7.70 11.50
C SER A 138 24.10 9.02 12.27
N SER A 139 24.32 8.95 13.57
CA SER A 139 24.52 10.10 14.46
C SER A 139 25.64 10.99 13.93
N GLY A 140 25.28 12.19 13.47
CA GLY A 140 26.19 13.30 13.20
C GLY A 140 26.16 14.25 14.39
N VAL A 141 27.35 14.54 14.92
CA VAL A 141 27.64 15.37 16.10
C VAL A 141 27.08 16.79 15.96
N VAL A 142 26.47 17.29 17.04
CA VAL A 142 26.12 18.70 17.25
C VAL A 142 27.38 19.47 17.68
N GLU A 143 27.76 20.50 16.94
CA GLU A 143 28.64 21.57 17.43
C GLU A 143 27.92 22.91 17.28
N ASP A 144 27.42 23.41 18.41
CA ASP A 144 26.98 24.79 18.60
C ASP A 144 28.21 25.67 18.88
N THR A 145 28.32 26.82 18.22
CA THR A 145 29.16 27.92 18.73
C THR A 145 28.52 29.27 18.39
N GLN A 146 27.94 29.91 19.40
CA GLN A 146 27.77 31.36 19.47
C GLN A 146 28.46 31.86 20.75
N ALA A 147 29.43 32.76 20.59
CA ALA A 147 29.94 33.61 21.65
C ALA A 147 30.16 35.03 21.10
N THR A 148 29.20 35.89 21.43
CA THR A 148 29.24 37.30 21.83
C THR A 148 30.46 38.16 21.48
N ASN A 149 30.23 39.32 20.86
CA ASN A 149 30.92 40.54 21.22
C ASN A 149 29.97 41.76 21.18
N GLN A 150 30.12 42.63 22.17
CA GLN A 150 29.21 43.66 22.65
C GLN A 150 29.93 45.01 22.57
N GLN A 151 29.28 46.08 22.10
CA GLN A 151 29.78 47.44 22.39
C GLN A 151 28.62 48.40 22.65
N SER A 152 28.70 49.00 23.83
CA SER A 152 27.81 49.96 24.49
C SER A 152 27.85 51.36 23.88
N ILE A 153 26.69 52.04 23.90
CA ILE A 153 26.55 53.50 23.73
C ILE A 153 26.01 54.04 25.05
N LEU A 154 26.66 55.05 25.62
CA LEU A 154 26.10 56.25 26.25
C LEU A 154 27.29 57.13 26.66
N ASP A 155 27.35 58.36 26.12
CA ASP A 155 27.42 59.59 26.92
C ASP A 155 27.45 60.81 25.97
N GLU A 156 26.49 61.72 26.21
CA GLU A 156 26.46 63.11 25.73
C GLU A 156 27.61 63.90 26.38
N ASP A 157 28.33 64.73 25.61
CA ASP A 157 28.23 66.20 25.70
C ASP A 157 29.39 66.94 24.97
N LYS A 158 29.02 68.08 24.37
CA LYS A 158 29.82 69.31 24.14
C LYS A 158 30.57 69.54 22.79
N GLU A 159 29.91 70.32 21.93
CA GLU A 159 30.47 71.21 20.88
C GLU A 159 31.32 72.37 21.47
N PRO A 160 31.93 73.30 20.69
CA PRO A 160 32.45 73.26 19.31
C PRO A 160 33.88 73.89 19.22
N SER A 161 34.51 73.94 18.04
CA SER A 161 35.20 75.15 17.51
C SER A 161 36.21 74.84 16.40
N THR A 162 36.00 75.56 15.30
CA THR A 162 36.83 75.82 14.13
C THR A 162 38.21 76.42 14.46
N ARG A 163 39.29 76.05 13.74
CA ARG A 163 40.18 77.00 13.01
C ARG A 163 41.35 76.32 12.26
N ILE A 164 41.31 76.46 10.94
CA ILE A 164 42.33 76.97 10.00
C ILE A 164 43.79 77.08 10.52
N GLY A 165 44.73 76.56 9.72
CA GLY A 165 46.15 76.89 9.77
C GLY A 165 47.01 75.91 8.99
#